data_AF-A0A8J7Y2N0-F1
#
_entry.id   AF-A0A8J7Y2N0-F1
#
_cell.length_a   1.000
_cell.length_b   1.000
_cell.length_c   1.000
_cell.angle_alpha   90.00
_cell.angle_beta   90.00
_cell.angle_gamma   90.00
#
_symmetry.space_group_name_H-M   'P 1'
#
loop_
_entity.id
_entity.type
_entity.pdbx_description
1 polymer ?
#
loop_
_entity_poly.entity_id
_entity_poly.type
_entity_poly.pdbx_seq_one_letter_code
_entity_poly.pdbx_strand_id
1 'polypeptide(L)'
;MAAAFIHYFLGVGIAYLCGFEGLEALLVGLLGAIQDIDFVLIFFQIRRRSRSRVSQLFTHRGITHTLVFALGVSAAVLVVNPVFSLVILIGFVLHIFTDYVTAWGVSPFLPFSDKRYSLGLMTIFDIPLTLLSLAVGASGFVSVNPLVPFAAFFGYIGVRYVLRIRLPYQNLEPMGNFTYVFCTSGSHYTVGKVDILGRTHTIEVPQMSPGMDAEVIEKISAKTQGGMISHFMEYPVYSRENGHVTIRDARSYLFPRSSRLFTLYYDEGQDRLYMMTAGRKIPVS
;
A
#
# COMPACT_ATOMS: atom_id res chain seq x y z
N MET A 1 7.81 -4.41 4.11
CA MET A 1 8.20 -5.24 5.27
C MET A 1 7.06 -5.42 6.28
N ALA A 2 6.37 -4.36 6.75
CA ALA A 2 5.25 -4.56 7.69
C ALA A 2 4.06 -5.36 7.12
N ALA A 3 3.71 -5.17 5.84
CA ALA A 3 2.69 -6.00 5.18
C ALA A 3 3.05 -7.50 5.20
N ALA A 4 4.26 -7.86 4.76
CA ALA A 4 4.75 -9.23 4.80
C ALA A 4 4.71 -9.86 6.20
N PHE A 5 4.95 -9.07 7.25
CA PHE A 5 4.81 -9.52 8.63
C PHE A 5 3.36 -9.91 8.96
N ILE A 6 2.39 -9.07 8.58
CA ILE A 6 0.97 -9.38 8.77
C ILE A 6 0.60 -10.67 8.02
N HIS A 7 0.98 -10.76 6.75
CA HIS A 7 0.69 -11.93 5.91
C HIS A 7 1.29 -13.23 6.49
N TYR A 8 2.53 -13.16 6.98
CA TYR A 8 3.20 -14.28 7.62
C TYR A 8 2.41 -14.82 8.81
N PHE A 9 2.09 -13.97 9.80
CA PHE A 9 1.43 -14.45 11.02
C PHE A 9 -0.02 -14.85 10.80
N LEU A 10 -0.71 -14.28 9.81
CA LEU A 10 -2.01 -14.78 9.39
C LEU A 10 -1.92 -16.18 8.78
N GLY A 11 -0.88 -16.44 7.96
CA GLY A 11 -0.59 -17.77 7.43
C GLY A 11 -0.31 -18.79 8.53
N VAL A 12 0.47 -18.41 9.55
CA VAL A 12 0.70 -19.24 10.74
C VAL A 12 -0.63 -19.54 11.45
N GLY A 13 -1.49 -18.54 11.63
CA GLY A 13 -2.82 -18.73 12.23
C GLY A 13 -3.72 -19.69 11.45
N ILE A 14 -3.74 -19.59 10.13
CA ILE A 14 -4.49 -20.53 9.27
C ILE A 14 -3.94 -21.95 9.46
N ALA A 15 -2.62 -22.10 9.54
CA ALA A 15 -2.00 -23.40 9.77
C ALA A 15 -2.49 -24.03 11.08
N TYR A 16 -2.53 -23.27 12.17
CA TYR A 16 -3.10 -23.75 13.44
C TYR A 16 -4.58 -24.13 13.33
N LEU A 17 -5.39 -23.36 12.61
CA LEU A 17 -6.80 -23.70 12.37
C LEU A 17 -6.97 -25.02 11.59
N CYS A 18 -5.97 -25.39 10.79
CA CYS A 18 -5.93 -26.63 10.03
C CYS A 18 -5.20 -27.78 10.77
N GLY A 19 -4.80 -27.57 12.03
CA GLY A 19 -4.18 -28.60 12.87
C GLY A 19 -2.67 -28.76 12.71
N PHE A 20 -1.98 -27.86 11.99
CA PHE A 20 -0.52 -27.83 11.97
C PHE A 20 0.03 -27.21 13.25
N GLU A 21 1.16 -27.70 13.73
CA GLU A 21 1.77 -27.23 14.98
C GLU A 21 3.25 -26.88 14.83
N GLY A 22 3.79 -26.13 15.80
CA GLY A 22 5.21 -25.84 15.92
C GLY A 22 5.86 -25.33 14.62
N LEU A 23 6.88 -26.04 14.14
CA LEU A 23 7.64 -25.67 12.95
C LEU A 23 6.80 -25.75 11.67
N GLU A 24 5.85 -26.68 11.57
CA GLU A 24 5.02 -26.84 10.37
C GLU A 24 4.16 -25.59 10.15
N ALA A 25 3.57 -25.07 11.22
CA ALA A 25 2.78 -23.83 11.17
C ALA A 25 3.62 -22.63 10.74
N LEU A 26 4.88 -22.53 11.21
CA LEU A 26 5.81 -21.48 10.78
C LEU A 26 6.18 -21.59 9.30
N LEU A 27 6.40 -22.81 8.80
CA LEU A 27 6.69 -23.05 7.38
C LEU A 27 5.50 -22.69 6.49
N VAL A 28 4.28 -23.04 6.91
CA VAL A 28 3.05 -22.62 6.22
C VAL A 28 2.90 -21.09 6.22
N GLY A 29 3.19 -20.45 7.35
CA GLY A 29 3.21 -18.98 7.43
C GLY A 29 4.19 -18.35 6.44
N LEU A 30 5.39 -18.91 6.31
CA LEU A 30 6.40 -18.44 5.37
C LEU A 30 5.94 -18.60 3.91
N LEU A 31 5.26 -19.72 3.60
CA LEU A 31 4.66 -19.93 2.28
C LEU A 31 3.57 -18.89 1.98
N GLY A 32 2.74 -18.52 2.96
CA GLY A 32 1.75 -17.44 2.79
C GLY A 32 2.41 -16.06 2.55
N ALA A 33 3.58 -15.83 3.15
CA ALA A 33 4.35 -14.59 2.94
C ALA A 33 5.17 -14.60 1.65
N ILE A 34 5.32 -15.74 0.96
CA ILE A 34 6.16 -15.87 -0.24
C ILE A 34 5.72 -14.93 -1.36
N GLN A 35 4.43 -14.61 -1.43
CA GLN A 35 3.89 -13.65 -2.40
C GLN A 35 4.57 -12.28 -2.28
N ASP A 36 4.99 -11.88 -1.07
CA ASP A 36 5.72 -10.63 -0.84
C ASP A 36 7.24 -10.74 -1.06
N ILE A 37 7.78 -11.96 -1.15
CA ILE A 37 9.21 -12.22 -1.40
C ILE A 37 9.51 -12.11 -2.90
N ASP A 38 9.12 -10.99 -3.51
CA ASP A 38 9.38 -10.65 -4.92
C ASP A 38 10.90 -10.48 -5.25
N PHE A 39 11.80 -10.89 -4.34
CA PHE A 39 13.25 -10.87 -4.46
C PHE A 39 13.80 -11.55 -5.73
N VAL A 40 13.14 -12.61 -6.19
CA VAL A 40 13.60 -13.35 -7.38
C VAL A 40 13.37 -12.54 -8.67
N LEU A 41 12.36 -11.65 -8.69
CA LEU A 41 12.04 -10.82 -9.85
C LEU A 41 12.83 -9.51 -9.89
N ILE A 42 13.26 -9.00 -8.73
CA ILE A 42 14.16 -7.83 -8.63
C ILE A 42 15.47 -8.07 -9.41
N PHE A 43 16.04 -9.28 -9.35
CA PHE A 43 17.27 -9.64 -10.08
C PHE A 43 17.10 -9.57 -11.60
N PHE A 44 15.91 -9.93 -12.13
CA PHE A 44 15.61 -9.82 -13.57
C PHE A 44 15.17 -8.40 -13.98
N GLN A 45 14.50 -7.65 -13.09
CA GLN A 45 14.01 -6.30 -13.35
C GLN A 45 15.11 -5.23 -13.38
N ILE A 46 16.16 -5.35 -12.56
CA ILE A 46 17.32 -4.42 -12.60
C ILE A 46 17.95 -4.39 -13.99
N ARG A 47 17.83 -5.48 -14.78
CA ARG A 47 18.44 -5.61 -16.12
C ARG A 47 17.50 -5.24 -17.28
N ARG A 48 16.18 -5.25 -17.10
CA ARG A 48 15.19 -4.91 -18.16
C ARG A 48 14.20 -3.86 -17.67
N ARG A 49 14.66 -2.61 -17.73
CA ARG A 49 13.86 -1.39 -17.57
C ARG A 49 13.01 -1.14 -18.83
N SER A 50 12.00 -1.98 -19.05
CA SER A 50 11.06 -1.90 -20.19
C SER A 50 9.67 -1.50 -19.69
N ARG A 51 9.03 -0.50 -20.31
CA ARG A 51 7.63 -0.06 -20.06
C ARG A 51 6.56 -1.05 -20.57
N SER A 52 6.94 -2.27 -20.96
CA SER A 52 6.01 -3.27 -21.47
C SER A 52 5.07 -3.80 -20.37
N ARG A 53 3.83 -4.18 -20.72
CA ARG A 53 2.87 -4.89 -19.82
C ARG A 53 3.50 -6.10 -19.12
N VAL A 54 4.40 -6.80 -19.79
CA VAL A 54 5.14 -7.94 -19.21
C VAL A 54 5.97 -7.52 -18.00
N SER A 55 6.58 -6.33 -18.01
CA SER A 55 7.36 -5.83 -16.88
C SER A 55 6.47 -5.53 -15.66
N GLN A 56 5.24 -5.05 -15.88
CA GLN A 56 4.25 -4.82 -14.82
C GLN A 56 3.80 -6.11 -14.13
N LEU A 57 3.73 -7.23 -14.86
CA LEU A 57 3.43 -8.54 -14.25
C LEU A 57 4.49 -8.99 -13.25
N PHE A 58 5.72 -8.48 -13.37
CA PHE A 58 6.85 -8.86 -12.53
C PHE A 58 7.21 -7.81 -11.47
N THR A 59 6.44 -6.72 -11.33
CA THR A 59 6.63 -5.75 -10.24
C THR A 59 6.10 -6.31 -8.91
N HIS A 60 6.56 -5.74 -7.79
CA HIS A 60 6.01 -6.04 -6.47
C HIS A 60 4.49 -5.79 -6.48
N ARG A 61 3.68 -6.83 -6.21
CA ARG A 61 2.21 -6.86 -6.41
C ARG A 61 1.72 -7.04 -7.84
N GLY A 62 2.53 -7.71 -8.66
CA GLY A 62 2.19 -8.17 -10.01
C GLY A 62 1.42 -9.49 -9.99
N ILE A 63 1.89 -10.48 -10.74
CA ILE A 63 1.16 -11.75 -10.91
C ILE A 63 1.03 -12.56 -9.61
N THR A 64 1.97 -12.43 -8.67
CA THR A 64 2.00 -13.14 -7.39
C THR A 64 0.82 -12.80 -6.47
N HIS A 65 0.25 -11.60 -6.60
CA HIS A 65 -0.90 -11.12 -5.81
C HIS A 65 -2.23 -11.21 -6.57
N THR A 66 -2.36 -12.23 -7.45
CA THR A 66 -3.56 -12.46 -8.25
C THR A 66 -4.31 -13.72 -7.83
N LEU A 67 -5.63 -13.73 -8.06
CA LEU A 67 -6.44 -14.93 -7.86
C LEU A 67 -6.02 -16.05 -8.82
N VAL A 68 -5.59 -15.72 -10.04
CA VAL A 68 -5.08 -16.70 -11.00
C VAL A 68 -3.85 -17.41 -10.47
N PHE A 69 -2.90 -16.67 -9.91
CA PHE A 69 -1.70 -17.26 -9.31
C PHE A 69 -2.05 -18.10 -8.08
N ALA A 70 -2.92 -17.61 -7.19
CA ALA A 70 -3.38 -18.36 -6.03
C ALA A 70 -4.05 -19.70 -6.41
N LEU A 71 -4.96 -19.67 -7.39
CA LEU A 71 -5.62 -20.87 -7.90
C LEU A 71 -4.63 -21.81 -8.60
N GLY A 72 -3.70 -21.27 -9.39
CA GLY A 72 -2.69 -22.06 -10.10
C GLY A 72 -1.74 -22.79 -9.15
N VAL A 73 -1.21 -22.11 -8.13
CA VAL A 73 -0.35 -22.72 -7.12
C VAL A 73 -1.13 -23.74 -6.29
N SER A 74 -2.36 -23.41 -5.87
CA SER A 74 -3.21 -24.36 -5.15
C SER A 74 -3.49 -25.61 -5.99
N ALA A 75 -3.91 -25.47 -7.25
CA ALA A 75 -4.15 -26.59 -8.16
C ALA A 75 -2.91 -27.46 -8.40
N ALA A 76 -1.72 -26.84 -8.47
CA ALA A 76 -0.46 -27.58 -8.57
C ALA A 76 -0.15 -28.39 -7.30
N VAL A 77 -0.51 -27.89 -6.11
CA VAL A 77 -0.33 -28.60 -4.84
C VAL A 77 -1.41 -29.66 -4.62
N LEU A 78 -2.61 -29.47 -5.17
CA LEU A 78 -3.73 -30.40 -5.07
C LEU A 78 -3.38 -31.83 -5.49
N VAL A 79 -2.51 -31.97 -6.51
CA VAL A 79 -2.07 -33.29 -7.00
C VAL A 79 -1.18 -34.03 -6.01
N VAL A 80 -0.58 -33.33 -5.04
CA VAL A 80 0.33 -33.88 -4.03
C VAL A 80 -0.39 -34.04 -2.69
N ASN A 81 -1.09 -32.99 -2.24
CA ASN A 81 -1.79 -33.00 -0.96
C ASN A 81 -3.00 -32.04 -0.98
N PRO A 82 -4.25 -32.56 -0.89
CA PRO A 82 -5.46 -31.74 -0.95
C PRO A 82 -5.64 -30.81 0.25
N VAL A 83 -5.18 -31.20 1.45
CA VAL A 83 -5.24 -30.35 2.64
C VAL A 83 -4.30 -29.16 2.48
N PHE A 84 -3.06 -29.43 2.05
CA PHE A 84 -2.06 -28.37 1.84
C PHE A 84 -2.47 -27.41 0.71
N SER A 85 -3.09 -27.94 -0.35
CA SER A 85 -3.69 -27.15 -1.43
C SER A 85 -4.71 -26.14 -0.90
N LEU A 86 -5.60 -26.58 0.00
CA LEU A 86 -6.61 -25.73 0.59
C LEU A 86 -5.99 -24.66 1.51
N VAL A 87 -5.02 -25.05 2.35
CA VAL A 87 -4.30 -24.14 3.24
C VAL A 87 -3.60 -23.02 2.46
N ILE A 88 -2.91 -23.37 1.37
CA ILE A 88 -2.26 -22.40 0.49
C ILE A 88 -3.28 -21.47 -0.15
N LEU A 89 -4.41 -22.00 -0.65
CA LEU A 89 -5.45 -21.19 -1.26
C LEU A 89 -6.02 -20.17 -0.27
N ILE A 90 -6.36 -20.61 0.94
CA ILE A 90 -6.89 -19.74 2.00
C ILE A 90 -5.84 -18.70 2.38
N GLY A 91 -4.57 -19.10 2.56
CA GLY A 91 -3.47 -18.19 2.88
C GLY A 91 -3.28 -17.10 1.82
N PHE A 92 -3.27 -17.48 0.54
CA PHE A 92 -3.04 -16.54 -0.56
C PHE A 92 -4.25 -15.62 -0.79
N VAL A 93 -5.47 -16.14 -0.66
CA VAL A 93 -6.68 -15.32 -0.72
C VAL A 93 -6.72 -14.34 0.44
N LEU A 94 -6.34 -14.78 1.66
CA LEU A 94 -6.27 -13.91 2.81
C LEU A 94 -5.22 -12.81 2.64
N HIS A 95 -4.05 -13.14 2.08
CA HIS A 95 -3.02 -12.17 1.72
C HIS A 95 -3.55 -11.11 0.74
N ILE A 96 -4.17 -11.54 -0.37
CA ILE A 96 -4.76 -10.63 -1.36
C ILE A 96 -5.84 -9.75 -0.69
N PHE A 97 -6.67 -10.33 0.17
CA PHE A 97 -7.69 -9.59 0.92
C PHE A 97 -7.07 -8.54 1.85
N THR A 98 -6.03 -8.87 2.61
CA THR A 98 -5.39 -7.90 3.51
C THR A 98 -4.72 -6.78 2.74
N ASP A 99 -4.13 -7.06 1.57
CA ASP A 99 -3.62 -6.02 0.68
C ASP A 99 -4.74 -5.13 0.10
N TYR A 100 -5.90 -5.72 -0.24
CA TYR A 100 -7.10 -4.98 -0.65
C TYR A 100 -7.62 -4.03 0.43
N VAL A 101 -7.49 -4.40 1.71
CA VAL A 101 -7.93 -3.56 2.85
C VAL A 101 -7.07 -2.29 2.99
N THR A 102 -5.80 -2.33 2.58
CA THR A 102 -4.88 -1.19 2.67
C THR A 102 -5.16 -0.13 1.61
N ALA A 103 -4.69 1.11 1.84
CA ALA A 103 -4.70 2.18 0.83
C ALA A 103 -3.95 1.83 -0.45
N TRP A 104 -2.90 1.01 -0.35
CA TRP A 104 -2.09 0.64 -1.50
C TRP A 104 -2.85 -0.24 -2.49
N GLY A 105 -3.74 -1.10 -1.98
CA GLY A 105 -4.57 -1.99 -2.78
C GLY A 105 -3.80 -3.09 -3.51
N VAL A 106 -4.55 -3.81 -4.34
CA VAL A 106 -4.11 -4.97 -5.12
C VAL A 106 -4.86 -5.05 -6.45
N SER A 107 -4.28 -5.70 -7.46
CA SER A 107 -4.91 -5.94 -8.77
C SER A 107 -5.18 -7.44 -8.93
N PRO A 108 -6.22 -8.00 -8.25
CA PRO A 108 -6.38 -9.44 -8.08
C PRO A 108 -6.73 -10.17 -9.39
N PHE A 109 -7.15 -9.42 -10.42
CA PHE A 109 -7.59 -9.93 -11.71
C PHE A 109 -6.55 -9.79 -12.82
N LEU A 110 -5.29 -9.45 -12.51
CA LEU A 110 -4.21 -9.55 -13.51
C LEU A 110 -4.07 -11.01 -14.00
N PRO A 111 -3.77 -11.25 -15.29
CA PRO A 111 -3.49 -10.27 -16.35
C PRO A 111 -4.73 -9.79 -17.13
N PHE A 112 -5.95 -10.13 -16.70
CA PHE A 112 -7.19 -9.79 -17.42
C PHE A 112 -7.61 -8.33 -17.23
N SER A 113 -7.25 -7.73 -16.10
CA SER A 113 -7.53 -6.33 -15.78
C SER A 113 -6.42 -5.72 -14.93
N ASP A 114 -5.90 -4.57 -15.39
CA ASP A 114 -4.89 -3.78 -14.66
C ASP A 114 -5.51 -2.93 -13.55
N LYS A 115 -6.84 -2.94 -13.39
CA LYS A 115 -7.54 -2.19 -12.35
C LYS A 115 -7.11 -2.63 -10.95
N ARG A 116 -6.64 -1.65 -10.17
CA ARG A 116 -6.29 -1.81 -8.77
C ARG A 116 -7.50 -1.51 -7.88
N TYR A 117 -7.69 -2.34 -6.87
CA TYR A 117 -8.79 -2.26 -5.92
C TYR A 117 -8.21 -2.01 -4.52
N SER A 118 -8.86 -1.12 -3.77
CA SER A 118 -8.42 -0.71 -2.43
C SER A 118 -9.64 -0.27 -1.63
N LEU A 119 -9.76 -0.74 -0.38
CA LEU A 119 -10.71 -0.21 0.58
C LEU A 119 -10.16 1.00 1.34
N GLY A 120 -8.88 1.35 1.22
CA GLY A 120 -8.33 2.54 1.88
C GLY A 120 -8.64 2.64 3.37
N LEU A 121 -8.73 1.51 4.09
CA LEU A 121 -9.10 1.55 5.51
C LEU A 121 -7.91 1.89 6.40
N MET A 122 -6.72 1.54 5.96
CA MET A 122 -5.48 1.67 6.72
C MET A 122 -4.26 1.81 5.82
N THR A 123 -3.17 2.31 6.41
CA THR A 123 -1.87 2.37 5.76
C THR A 123 -1.22 0.98 5.79
N ILE A 124 -0.09 0.83 5.08
CA ILE A 124 0.75 -0.39 5.12
C ILE A 124 1.31 -0.64 6.54
N PHE A 125 1.40 0.41 7.36
CA PHE A 125 1.95 0.37 8.72
C PHE A 125 0.84 0.74 9.73
N ASP A 126 -0.08 -0.19 9.96
CA ASP A 126 -1.12 -0.07 10.98
C ASP A 126 -0.70 -0.88 12.22
N ILE A 127 -0.36 -0.19 13.30
CA ILE A 127 0.20 -0.81 14.52
C ILE A 127 -0.81 -1.78 15.15
N PRO A 128 -2.09 -1.41 15.38
CA PRO A 128 -3.08 -2.35 15.89
C PRO A 128 -3.22 -3.60 15.04
N LEU A 129 -3.32 -3.47 13.71
CA LEU A 129 -3.45 -4.63 12.83
C LEU A 129 -2.20 -5.53 12.88
N THR A 130 -1.01 -4.92 12.95
CA THR A 130 0.27 -5.66 13.07
C THR A 130 0.30 -6.47 14.37
N LEU A 131 -0.08 -5.87 15.50
CA LEU A 131 -0.13 -6.57 16.79
C LEU A 131 -1.19 -7.67 16.81
N LEU A 132 -2.36 -7.43 16.19
CA LEU A 132 -3.41 -8.45 16.07
C LEU A 132 -2.96 -9.62 15.20
N SER A 133 -2.23 -9.36 14.10
CA SER A 133 -1.65 -10.43 13.28
C SER A 133 -0.63 -11.25 14.07
N LEU A 134 0.24 -10.60 14.85
CA LEU A 134 1.18 -11.28 15.73
C LEU A 134 0.44 -12.14 16.77
N ALA A 135 -0.63 -11.62 17.37
CA ALA A 135 -1.46 -12.38 18.30
C ALA A 135 -2.11 -13.61 17.64
N VAL A 136 -2.54 -13.50 16.38
CA VAL A 136 -3.03 -14.64 15.58
C VAL A 136 -1.97 -15.72 15.49
N GLY A 137 -0.76 -15.41 15.02
CA GLY A 137 0.27 -16.43 14.87
C GLY A 137 0.95 -16.85 16.18
N ALA A 138 0.89 -16.05 17.25
CA ALA A 138 1.39 -16.43 18.56
C ALA A 138 0.42 -17.37 19.31
N SER A 139 -0.87 -17.36 18.96
CA SER A 139 -1.92 -18.07 19.70
C SER A 139 -1.67 -19.57 19.83
N GLY A 140 -1.19 -20.23 18.78
CA GLY A 140 -0.86 -21.66 18.81
C GLY A 140 0.32 -22.01 19.72
N PHE A 141 1.24 -21.08 19.97
CA PHE A 141 2.36 -21.30 20.90
C PHE A 141 1.96 -21.18 22.37
N VAL A 142 0.87 -20.48 22.65
CA VAL A 142 0.35 -20.26 24.01
C VAL A 142 -0.94 -21.03 24.28
N SER A 143 -1.27 -22.01 23.42
CA SER A 143 -2.48 -22.84 23.50
C SER A 143 -3.78 -22.05 23.58
N VAL A 144 -3.81 -20.86 22.97
CA VAL A 144 -5.02 -20.05 22.81
C VAL A 144 -5.68 -20.42 21.49
N ASN A 145 -7.00 -20.56 21.48
CA ASN A 145 -7.75 -20.84 20.26
C ASN A 145 -7.52 -19.72 19.22
N PRO A 146 -6.93 -20.01 18.04
CA PRO A 146 -6.62 -19.00 17.02
C PRO A 146 -7.84 -18.26 16.48
N LEU A 147 -9.06 -18.80 16.61
CA LEU A 147 -10.28 -18.12 16.21
C LEU A 147 -10.50 -16.80 16.96
N VAL A 148 -10.07 -16.71 18.23
CA VAL A 148 -10.26 -15.50 19.05
C VAL A 148 -9.46 -14.31 18.48
N PRO A 149 -8.13 -14.40 18.30
CA PRO A 149 -7.38 -13.31 17.70
C PRO A 149 -7.74 -13.09 16.22
N PHE A 150 -8.19 -14.11 15.47
CA PHE A 150 -8.74 -13.90 14.12
C PHE A 150 -10.01 -13.03 14.16
N ALA A 151 -10.95 -13.35 15.05
CA ALA A 151 -12.16 -12.56 15.22
C ALA A 151 -11.82 -11.12 15.62
N ALA A 152 -10.82 -10.91 16.49
CA ALA A 152 -10.34 -9.57 16.83
C ALA A 152 -9.71 -8.85 15.62
N PHE A 153 -8.88 -9.54 14.83
CA PHE A 153 -8.25 -9.00 13.62
C PHE A 153 -9.29 -8.52 12.59
N PHE A 154 -10.24 -9.37 12.24
CA PHE A 154 -11.31 -9.00 11.30
C PHE A 154 -12.32 -8.02 11.91
N GLY A 155 -12.60 -8.14 13.21
CA GLY A 155 -13.42 -7.18 13.94
C GLY A 155 -12.83 -5.77 13.89
N TYR A 156 -11.52 -5.64 14.04
CA TYR A 156 -10.82 -4.36 13.87
C TYR A 156 -10.97 -3.79 12.44
N ILE A 157 -10.80 -4.62 11.40
CA ILE A 157 -11.05 -4.20 10.01
C ILE A 157 -12.50 -3.74 9.84
N GLY A 158 -13.47 -4.48 10.38
CA GLY A 158 -14.88 -4.14 10.35
C GLY A 158 -15.18 -2.81 11.05
N VAL A 159 -14.60 -2.56 12.21
CA VAL A 159 -14.69 -1.28 12.92
C VAL A 159 -14.13 -0.15 12.06
N ARG A 160 -12.95 -0.32 11.44
CA ARG A 160 -12.37 0.69 10.54
C ARG A 160 -13.26 0.97 9.33
N TYR A 161 -13.88 -0.07 8.76
CA TYR A 161 -14.83 0.06 7.64
C TYR A 161 -16.07 0.86 8.03
N VAL A 162 -16.71 0.54 9.16
CA VAL A 162 -17.88 1.27 9.66
C VAL A 162 -17.53 2.72 9.96
N LEU A 163 -16.38 2.97 10.59
CA LEU A 163 -15.91 4.33 10.87
C LEU A 163 -15.69 5.12 9.57
N ARG A 164 -15.10 4.51 8.54
CA ARG A 164 -14.91 5.17 7.24
C ARG A 164 -16.24 5.56 6.59
N ILE A 165 -17.23 4.67 6.58
CA ILE A 165 -18.54 4.95 5.97
C ILE A 165 -19.29 6.07 6.70
N ARG A 166 -19.07 6.23 8.01
CA ARG A 166 -19.72 7.27 8.81
C ARG A 166 -19.12 8.67 8.59
N LEU A 167 -17.95 8.77 7.98
CA LEU A 167 -17.32 10.07 7.71
C LEU A 167 -17.97 10.71 6.48
N PRO A 168 -18.33 12.01 6.52
CA PRO A 168 -19.08 12.68 5.45
C PRO A 168 -18.23 13.06 4.23
N TYR A 169 -16.97 12.61 4.17
CA TYR A 169 -16.00 13.05 3.19
C TYR A 169 -15.79 12.01 2.09
N GLN A 170 -15.67 12.49 0.85
CA GLN A 170 -15.25 11.66 -0.28
C GLN A 170 -13.72 11.56 -0.34
N ASN A 171 -13.22 10.53 -1.00
CA ASN A 171 -11.78 10.31 -1.24
C ASN A 171 -10.94 10.31 0.06
N LEU A 172 -11.49 9.73 1.12
CA LEU A 172 -10.77 9.56 2.38
C LEU A 172 -9.63 8.56 2.20
N GLU A 173 -8.43 9.03 2.55
CA GLU A 173 -7.23 8.21 2.61
C GLU A 173 -6.72 8.09 4.04
N PRO A 174 -6.27 6.90 4.46
CA PRO A 174 -5.73 6.70 5.77
C PRO A 174 -4.30 7.27 5.84
N MET A 175 -4.01 8.09 6.85
CA MET A 175 -2.68 8.71 7.03
C MET A 175 -2.03 8.35 8.38
N GLY A 176 -2.66 7.46 9.14
CA GLY A 176 -2.14 6.90 10.39
C GLY A 176 -3.14 5.95 11.04
N ASN A 177 -2.91 5.63 12.31
CA ASN A 177 -3.89 4.91 13.12
C ASN A 177 -5.09 5.82 13.36
N PHE A 178 -6.26 5.46 12.82
CA PHE A 178 -7.52 6.17 13.04
C PHE A 178 -7.59 7.63 12.58
N THR A 179 -6.70 8.04 11.67
CA THR A 179 -6.76 9.37 11.03
C THR A 179 -6.87 9.21 9.54
N TYR A 180 -7.88 9.86 8.96
CA TYR A 180 -8.07 9.98 7.53
C TYR A 180 -7.77 11.40 7.08
N VAL A 181 -7.31 11.52 5.86
CA VAL A 181 -7.13 12.80 5.18
C VAL A 181 -8.05 12.84 3.98
N PHE A 182 -8.61 14.03 3.75
CA PHE A 182 -9.36 14.34 2.55
C PHE A 182 -8.79 15.61 1.93
N CYS A 183 -9.00 15.75 0.63
CA CYS A 183 -8.67 16.96 -0.09
C CYS A 183 -9.81 17.28 -1.07
N THR A 184 -10.30 18.51 -1.04
CA THR A 184 -11.29 19.01 -1.99
C THR A 184 -10.63 20.03 -2.91
N SER A 185 -10.84 19.85 -4.22
CA SER A 185 -10.30 20.76 -5.25
C SER A 185 -11.17 22.00 -5.39
N GLY A 186 -10.56 23.18 -5.24
CA GLY A 186 -11.10 24.49 -5.62
C GLY A 186 -9.99 25.37 -6.21
N SER A 187 -10.08 26.69 -6.07
CA SER A 187 -8.94 27.59 -6.32
C SER A 187 -7.75 27.32 -5.39
N HIS A 188 -8.05 26.80 -4.19
CA HIS A 188 -7.10 26.24 -3.24
C HIS A 188 -7.46 24.78 -2.94
N TYR A 189 -6.50 24.00 -2.47
CA TYR A 189 -6.80 22.70 -1.86
C TYR A 189 -7.23 22.91 -0.42
N THR A 190 -8.43 22.47 -0.07
CA THR A 190 -8.80 22.33 1.35
C THR A 190 -8.39 20.94 1.80
N VAL A 191 -7.35 20.88 2.63
CA VAL A 191 -6.80 19.63 3.13
C VAL A 191 -7.22 19.46 4.57
N GLY A 192 -7.96 18.40 4.86
CA GLY A 192 -8.42 18.13 6.22
C GLY A 192 -7.93 16.79 6.74
N LYS A 193 -7.59 16.73 8.03
CA LYS A 193 -7.55 15.47 8.77
C LYS A 193 -8.85 15.31 9.56
N VAL A 194 -9.37 14.10 9.57
CA VAL A 194 -10.49 13.71 10.41
C VAL A 194 -10.12 12.45 11.17
N ASP A 195 -10.34 12.48 12.48
CA ASP A 195 -10.19 11.28 13.30
C ASP A 195 -11.48 10.46 13.37
N ILE A 196 -11.40 9.29 13.99
CA ILE A 196 -12.56 8.39 14.16
C ILE A 196 -13.68 8.94 15.04
N LEU A 197 -13.43 10.00 15.81
CA LEU A 197 -14.45 10.69 16.59
C LEU A 197 -15.11 11.81 15.77
N GLY A 198 -14.75 11.95 14.50
CA GLY A 198 -15.25 13.00 13.62
C GLY A 198 -14.63 14.36 13.89
N ARG A 199 -13.58 14.45 14.72
CA ARG A 199 -12.89 15.73 14.98
C ARG A 199 -12.08 16.09 13.75
N THR A 200 -12.31 17.28 13.22
CA THR A 200 -11.75 17.74 11.97
C THR A 200 -10.74 18.86 12.21
N HIS A 201 -9.69 18.87 11.41
CA HIS A 201 -8.74 19.96 11.33
C HIS A 201 -8.37 20.19 9.88
N THR A 202 -8.72 21.36 9.35
CA THR A 202 -8.52 21.74 7.96
C THR A 202 -7.48 22.84 7.82
N ILE A 203 -6.74 22.80 6.74
CA ILE A 203 -5.85 23.87 6.29
C ILE A 203 -6.14 24.13 4.82
N GLU A 204 -5.97 25.38 4.39
CA GLU A 204 -5.98 25.73 2.98
C GLU A 204 -4.56 25.74 2.45
N VAL A 205 -4.35 25.07 1.32
CA VAL A 205 -3.05 24.99 0.67
C VAL A 205 -3.21 25.52 -0.77
N PRO A 206 -2.54 26.62 -1.13
CA PRO A 206 -2.57 27.11 -2.51
C PRO A 206 -1.94 26.07 -3.44
N GLN A 207 -2.57 25.82 -4.60
CA GLN A 207 -2.04 24.84 -5.55
C GLN A 207 -0.69 25.27 -6.13
N MET A 208 -0.50 26.58 -6.29
CA MET A 208 0.67 27.18 -6.90
C MET A 208 1.14 28.37 -6.07
N SER A 209 2.46 28.50 -5.93
CA SER A 209 3.05 29.74 -5.43
C SER A 209 2.90 30.86 -6.47
N PRO A 210 2.77 32.12 -6.06
CA PRO A 210 2.73 33.26 -6.99
C PRO A 210 3.92 33.27 -7.95
N GLY A 211 3.67 33.52 -9.25
CA GLY A 211 4.73 33.59 -10.27
C GLY A 211 5.17 32.24 -10.86
N MET A 212 4.41 31.16 -10.64
CA MET A 212 4.61 29.89 -11.34
C MET A 212 4.09 29.97 -12.79
N ASP A 213 4.90 29.48 -13.72
CA ASP A 213 4.53 29.36 -15.13
C ASP A 213 3.72 28.08 -15.39
N ALA A 214 2.60 28.22 -16.09
CA ALA A 214 1.73 27.11 -16.47
C ALA A 214 2.46 26.08 -17.36
N GLU A 215 3.38 26.53 -18.22
CA GLU A 215 4.14 25.64 -19.11
C GLU A 215 5.05 24.69 -18.31
N VAL A 216 5.66 25.20 -17.24
CA VAL A 216 6.51 24.39 -16.34
C VAL A 216 5.69 23.33 -15.62
N ILE A 217 4.47 23.68 -15.19
CA ILE A 217 3.56 22.74 -14.52
C ILE A 217 3.11 21.64 -15.48
N GLU A 218 2.80 21.98 -16.73
CA GLU A 218 2.43 21.00 -17.75
C GLU A 218 3.56 20.01 -18.02
N LYS A 219 4.81 20.49 -18.14
CA LYS A 219 6.01 19.63 -18.30
C LYS A 219 6.20 18.69 -17.12
N ILE A 220 6.00 19.18 -15.90
CA ILE A 220 6.08 18.35 -14.69
C ILE A 220 4.98 17.30 -14.70
N SER A 221 3.73 17.70 -14.99
CA SER A 221 2.57 16.81 -15.05
C SER A 221 2.77 15.69 -16.07
N ALA A 222 3.27 16.00 -17.26
CA ALA A 222 3.59 15.02 -18.29
C ALA A 222 4.66 14.00 -17.84
N LYS A 223 5.59 14.40 -16.95
CA LYS A 223 6.63 13.52 -16.41
C LYS A 223 6.16 12.68 -15.22
N THR A 224 5.17 13.14 -14.47
CA THR A 224 4.62 12.40 -13.31
C THR A 224 3.46 11.48 -13.71
N GLN A 225 2.73 11.80 -14.77
CA GLN A 225 1.56 11.06 -15.22
C GLN A 225 1.91 9.62 -15.64
N GLY A 226 1.14 8.66 -15.11
CA GLY A 226 1.27 7.24 -15.45
C GLY A 226 2.47 6.52 -14.79
N GLY A 227 3.26 7.21 -13.99
CA GLY A 227 4.33 6.62 -13.18
C GLY A 227 3.87 6.20 -11.78
N MET A 228 4.70 5.45 -11.05
CA MET A 228 4.43 5.11 -9.65
C MET A 228 4.22 6.36 -8.76
N ILE A 229 4.86 7.47 -9.15
CA ILE A 229 4.80 8.76 -8.45
C ILE A 229 3.39 9.34 -8.44
N SER A 230 2.60 9.18 -9.51
CA SER A 230 1.27 9.79 -9.57
C SER A 230 0.34 9.25 -8.49
N HIS A 231 0.60 8.04 -7.97
CA HIS A 231 -0.13 7.51 -6.82
C HIS A 231 0.17 8.23 -5.50
N PHE A 232 1.33 8.87 -5.38
CA PHE A 232 1.73 9.64 -4.21
C PHE A 232 1.45 11.13 -4.34
N MET A 233 1.12 11.59 -5.55
CA MET A 233 1.03 12.99 -5.95
C MET A 233 -0.34 13.26 -6.58
N GLU A 234 -1.40 12.97 -5.84
CA GLU A 234 -2.78 13.14 -6.31
C GLU A 234 -3.19 14.62 -6.26
N TYR A 235 -2.71 15.36 -5.26
CA TYR A 235 -2.99 16.78 -5.08
C TYR A 235 -1.68 17.59 -5.13
N PRO A 236 -1.05 17.74 -6.31
CA PRO A 236 0.25 18.37 -6.41
C PRO A 236 0.17 19.87 -6.10
N VAL A 237 1.05 20.30 -5.20
CA VAL A 237 1.32 21.69 -4.84
C VAL A 237 2.69 22.05 -5.36
N TYR A 238 2.76 23.16 -6.09
CA TYR A 238 3.97 23.63 -6.76
C TYR A 238 4.50 24.89 -6.07
N SER A 239 5.76 24.85 -5.65
CA SER A 239 6.46 26.03 -5.13
C SER A 239 7.84 26.17 -5.76
N ARG A 240 8.33 27.41 -5.89
CA ARG A 240 9.69 27.68 -6.35
C ARG A 240 10.58 27.96 -5.15
N GLU A 241 11.58 27.10 -4.92
CA GLU A 241 12.53 27.22 -3.80
C GLU A 241 13.96 27.07 -4.35
N ASN A 242 14.82 28.07 -4.12
CA ASN A 242 16.25 28.03 -4.50
C ASN A 242 16.51 27.69 -5.98
N GLY A 243 15.70 28.23 -6.90
CA GLY A 243 15.86 28.01 -8.34
C GLY A 243 15.37 26.65 -8.85
N HIS A 244 14.71 25.86 -8.00
CA HIS A 244 14.05 24.61 -8.39
C HIS A 244 12.54 24.70 -8.12
N VAL A 245 11.75 23.98 -8.91
CA VAL A 245 10.33 23.78 -8.61
C VAL A 245 10.21 22.56 -7.69
N THR A 246 9.72 22.77 -6.48
CA THR A 246 9.38 21.69 -5.56
C THR A 246 7.92 21.31 -5.75
N ILE A 247 7.66 20.01 -5.73
CA ILE A 247 6.34 19.45 -5.93
C ILE A 247 6.06 18.57 -4.72
N ARG A 248 4.98 18.88 -4.00
CA ARG A 248 4.56 18.16 -2.80
C ARG A 248 3.08 17.86 -2.87
N ASP A 249 2.65 16.75 -2.30
CA ASP A 249 1.22 16.51 -2.16
C ASP A 249 0.63 17.45 -1.10
N ALA A 250 -0.52 18.05 -1.36
CA ALA A 250 -1.18 18.99 -0.46
C ALA A 250 -1.40 18.39 0.95
N ARG A 251 -1.65 17.07 1.02
CA ARG A 251 -1.83 16.32 2.28
C ARG A 251 -0.60 16.37 3.17
N SER A 252 0.59 16.56 2.59
CA SER A 252 1.86 16.62 3.32
C SER A 252 1.97 17.84 4.25
N TYR A 253 1.20 18.91 4.00
CA TYR A 253 1.19 20.11 4.84
C TYR A 253 0.55 19.87 6.21
N LEU A 254 -0.31 18.84 6.35
CA LEU A 254 -0.83 18.42 7.66
C LEU A 254 0.25 17.72 8.52
N PHE A 255 1.35 17.28 7.91
CA PHE A 255 2.39 16.48 8.56
C PHE A 255 3.81 16.96 8.17
N PRO A 256 4.22 18.17 8.61
CA PRO A 256 5.44 18.83 8.14
C PRO A 256 6.74 18.07 8.45
N ARG A 257 6.73 17.14 9.41
CA ARG A 257 7.90 16.31 9.73
C ARG A 257 8.09 15.13 8.77
N SER A 258 7.02 14.53 8.26
CA SER A 258 7.07 13.38 7.33
C SER A 258 7.07 13.80 5.86
N SER A 259 6.63 15.01 5.53
CA SER A 259 6.53 15.55 4.17
C SER A 259 7.86 15.59 3.41
N ARG A 260 8.99 15.64 4.11
CA ARG A 260 10.34 15.67 3.51
C ARG A 260 10.67 14.42 2.69
N LEU A 261 10.03 13.28 2.98
CA LEU A 261 10.32 12.00 2.30
C LEU A 261 9.71 11.89 0.91
N PHE A 262 8.72 12.72 0.57
CA PHE A 262 7.97 12.64 -0.69
C PHE A 262 7.98 13.97 -1.45
N THR A 263 9.00 14.81 -1.24
CA THR A 263 9.17 16.04 -2.01
C THR A 263 9.94 15.73 -3.29
N LEU A 264 9.32 16.05 -4.43
CA LEU A 264 9.97 15.99 -5.73
C LEU A 264 10.52 17.37 -6.08
N TYR A 265 11.58 17.37 -6.86
CA TYR A 265 12.25 18.55 -7.34
C TYR A 265 12.35 18.46 -8.85
N TYR A 266 12.07 19.57 -9.51
CA TYR A 266 12.21 19.72 -10.94
C TYR A 266 13.28 20.77 -11.24
N ASP A 267 14.30 20.33 -11.97
CA ASP A 267 15.38 21.16 -12.49
C ASP A 267 14.98 21.67 -13.87
N GLU A 268 14.59 22.95 -13.97
CA GLU A 268 14.20 23.57 -15.24
C GLU A 268 15.35 23.61 -16.25
N GLY A 269 16.59 23.80 -15.79
CA GLY A 269 17.76 23.87 -16.66
C GLY A 269 18.14 22.53 -17.28
N GLN A 270 17.82 21.43 -16.60
CA GLN A 270 18.11 20.07 -17.06
C GLN A 270 16.88 19.29 -17.56
N ASP A 271 15.68 19.87 -17.43
CA ASP A 271 14.39 19.22 -17.73
C ASP A 271 14.22 17.86 -17.00
N ARG A 272 14.63 17.81 -15.73
CA ARG A 272 14.73 16.56 -14.94
C ARG A 272 14.00 16.63 -13.61
N LEU A 273 13.28 15.54 -13.33
CA LEU A 273 12.63 15.31 -12.04
C LEU A 273 13.51 14.43 -11.15
N TYR A 274 13.69 14.82 -9.90
CA TYR A 274 14.49 14.07 -8.94
C TYR A 274 13.90 14.17 -7.53
N MET A 275 14.31 13.24 -6.66
CA MET A 275 14.03 13.26 -5.23
C MET A 275 15.35 13.42 -4.47
N MET A 276 15.31 14.10 -3.33
CA MET A 276 16.46 14.18 -2.44
C MET A 276 16.41 13.04 -1.41
N THR A 277 17.46 12.22 -1.35
CA THR A 277 17.56 11.16 -0.34
C THR A 277 18.96 11.18 0.24
N ALA A 278 19.06 11.39 1.57
CA ALA A 278 20.34 11.53 2.29
C ALA A 278 21.32 12.52 1.60
N GLY A 279 20.79 13.65 1.13
CA GLY A 279 21.57 14.70 0.46
C GLY A 279 21.95 14.43 -1.00
N ARG A 280 21.52 13.30 -1.59
CA ARG A 280 21.80 12.95 -2.99
C ARG A 280 20.57 13.14 -3.87
N LYS A 281 20.76 13.63 -5.10
CA LYS A 281 19.74 13.68 -6.15
C LYS A 281 19.53 12.29 -6.74
N ILE A 282 18.35 11.71 -6.54
CA ILE A 282 17.95 10.44 -7.17
C ILE A 282 16.98 10.78 -8.31
N PRO A 283 17.32 10.49 -9.58
CA PRO A 283 16.43 10.76 -10.69
C PRO A 283 15.16 9.94 -10.57
N VAL A 284 14.03 10.57 -10.83
CA VAL A 284 12.72 9.94 -10.79
C VAL A 284 12.26 9.82 -12.25
N SER A 285 12.63 8.69 -12.88
CA SER A 285 12.46 8.42 -14.33
C SER A 285 11.82 7.07 -14.61
#